data_AF-A0A9C9BYK1-F1
#
_entry.id   AF-A0A9C9BYK1-F1
#
_cell.length_a   1.000
_cell.length_b   1.000
_cell.length_c   1.000
_cell.angle_alpha   90.00
_cell.angle_beta   90.00
_cell.angle_gamma   90.00
#
_symmetry.space_group_name_H-M   'P 1'
#
loop_
_entity.id
_entity.type
_entity.pdbx_description
1 polymer ?
#
loop_
_entity_poly.entity_id
_entity_poly.type
_entity_poly.pdbx_seq_one_letter_code
_entity_poly.pdbx_strand_id
1 'polypeptide(L)'
;MRIITKCSWIVALLFGLVFYGGDPLAHAGVLVQCPGDTDGSADWGPGETRPPNTKCIHLGAGDGFVTMADGKTQYMFGFSDLTGLATRPANPADAVNIIAAGTLAATFPAPVIVLDEGDEFYLTLTNVGMIKRPDLFDPHTVHYHGFPEAASIFDGVPDASVSINMGSSMTYYFKINDPGTYMYHCHVEATEHMQMGMLGNLYVRPAQDGTPFVYNGKTYTRFAYNDGDGSTGYDVDYPLQIGSFDSAFHDANETVQPLPFALMVDNYPMLNGRGYPDTVNPAPLPAQPMENGGKVTQVESALIEAQPGQRILLRISNLNVTRFYTLGSMGLSMQVVGKDAKLLRGPTGNNLYYRTNSVTVGGGESVDTIMEIPTDAAVGTKYFLYATNLNYLSNDAEEFGGMMTEIRVVN
;
A
#
# COMPACT_ATOMS: atom_id res chain seq x y z
N MET A 1 43.24 73.70 -4.22
CA MET A 1 43.40 72.90 -5.46
C MET A 1 43.73 71.47 -5.02
N ARG A 2 42.82 70.52 -5.31
CA ARG A 2 43.00 69.07 -5.59
C ARG A 2 44.34 68.40 -5.13
N ILE A 3 44.44 67.22 -4.51
CA ILE A 3 43.63 65.98 -4.55
C ILE A 3 44.09 65.03 -3.41
N ILE A 4 43.17 64.15 -3.02
CA ILE A 4 43.19 63.06 -2.03
C ILE A 4 43.97 61.82 -2.53
N THR A 5 44.60 61.03 -1.65
CA THR A 5 44.46 59.55 -1.48
C THR A 5 45.65 58.94 -0.72
N LYS A 6 45.43 58.48 0.53
CA LYS A 6 45.18 57.10 1.01
C LYS A 6 46.45 56.39 1.53
N CYS A 7 46.46 56.28 2.85
CA CYS A 7 47.40 55.54 3.69
C CYS A 7 47.12 54.03 3.58
N SER A 8 48.16 53.23 3.39
CA SER A 8 48.10 51.77 3.23
C SER A 8 48.92 51.13 4.34
N TRP A 9 48.29 50.67 5.42
CA TRP A 9 48.90 49.80 6.43
C TRP A 9 47.83 48.94 7.10
N ILE A 10 48.21 47.70 7.43
CA ILE A 10 47.48 46.61 8.09
C ILE A 10 46.97 45.52 7.10
N VAL A 11 47.95 44.76 6.59
CA VAL A 11 47.77 43.36 6.17
C VAL A 11 48.43 42.52 7.27
N ALA A 12 47.66 42.07 8.26
CA ALA A 12 48.06 41.03 9.22
C ALA A 12 46.88 40.69 10.16
N LEU A 13 45.92 39.89 9.70
CA LEU A 13 44.99 39.11 10.54
C LEU A 13 44.04 38.34 9.61
N LEU A 14 44.37 37.09 9.28
CA LEU A 14 43.46 36.00 8.85
C LEU A 14 44.24 34.86 8.17
N PHE A 15 45.25 34.30 8.84
CA PHE A 15 45.78 32.98 8.48
C PHE A 15 46.07 32.22 9.77
N GLY A 16 45.05 31.51 10.23
CA GLY A 16 45.05 30.77 11.47
C GLY A 16 43.71 30.13 11.75
N LEU A 17 43.03 29.61 10.72
CA LEU A 17 42.03 28.57 10.95
C LEU A 17 42.75 27.24 10.76
N VAL A 18 43.00 26.60 11.89
CA VAL A 18 43.52 25.26 12.00
C VAL A 18 42.58 24.33 11.23
N PHE A 19 43.12 23.57 10.27
CA PHE A 19 42.51 22.33 9.81
C PHE A 19 42.54 21.34 10.99
N TYR A 20 41.62 21.52 11.94
CA TYR A 20 41.23 20.46 12.85
C TYR A 20 40.37 19.50 12.03
N GLY A 21 40.67 18.21 12.16
CA GLY A 21 40.27 17.12 11.27
C GLY A 21 38.88 17.29 10.65
N GLY A 22 38.82 17.10 9.33
CA GLY A 22 37.55 16.92 8.65
C GLY A 22 36.76 15.85 9.40
N ASP A 23 35.59 16.23 9.90
CA ASP A 23 34.55 15.26 10.22
C ASP A 23 34.43 14.31 9.03
N PRO A 24 34.36 12.99 9.26
CA PRO A 24 34.09 12.08 8.17
C PRO A 24 32.72 12.46 7.64
N LEU A 25 32.67 13.00 6.41
CA LEU A 25 31.50 13.15 5.55
C LEU A 25 30.18 13.30 6.34
N ALA A 26 29.67 14.52 6.48
CA ALA A 26 28.28 14.70 6.89
C ALA A 26 27.37 13.98 5.87
N HIS A 27 27.01 12.74 6.18
CA HIS A 27 26.08 11.95 5.38
C HIS A 27 24.69 12.46 5.74
N ALA A 28 23.99 13.04 4.78
CA ALA A 28 22.55 13.24 4.89
C ALA A 28 21.90 11.86 4.88
N GLY A 29 21.78 11.24 6.05
CA GLY A 29 21.12 9.95 6.25
C GLY A 29 19.63 10.14 6.44
N VAL A 30 18.84 9.22 5.86
CA VAL A 30 17.43 9.09 6.22
C VAL A 30 17.36 8.57 7.65
N LEU A 31 16.68 9.30 8.54
CA LEU A 31 16.48 8.87 9.92
C LEU A 31 15.16 8.10 10.02
N VAL A 32 15.27 6.78 10.10
CA VAL A 32 14.14 5.90 10.39
C VAL A 32 13.99 5.82 11.92
N GLN A 33 12.80 6.13 12.44
CA GLN A 33 12.52 5.99 13.86
C GLN A 33 11.75 4.69 14.11
N CYS A 34 12.43 3.70 14.68
CA CYS A 34 11.83 2.46 15.13
C CYS A 34 12.39 2.09 16.52
N PRO A 35 11.56 1.87 17.55
CA PRO A 35 12.05 1.51 18.87
C PRO A 35 12.87 0.20 18.87
N GLY A 36 14.10 0.27 19.37
CA GLY A 36 15.00 -0.88 19.47
C GLY A 36 15.76 -1.22 18.19
N ASP A 37 15.46 -0.55 17.08
CA ASP A 37 16.25 -0.54 15.84
C ASP A 37 17.39 0.48 15.99
N THR A 38 18.61 0.05 15.67
CA THR A 38 19.85 0.83 15.79
C THR A 38 20.50 1.13 14.45
N ASP A 39 20.15 0.37 13.40
CA ASP A 39 20.69 0.52 12.05
C ASP A 39 19.75 1.25 11.08
N GLY A 40 18.55 1.61 11.55
CA GLY A 40 17.57 2.40 10.81
C GLY A 40 17.00 1.64 9.61
N SER A 41 16.85 0.33 9.73
CA SER A 41 16.24 -0.53 8.72
C SER A 41 14.71 -0.66 8.89
N ALA A 42 14.13 -0.20 10.00
CA ALA A 42 12.75 -0.52 10.41
C ALA A 42 12.49 -2.04 10.56
N ASP A 43 13.54 -2.84 10.71
CA ASP A 43 13.49 -4.25 11.09
C ASP A 43 14.47 -4.48 12.25
N TRP A 44 14.35 -5.60 12.97
CA TRP A 44 15.24 -5.91 14.09
C TRP A 44 16.24 -6.99 13.69
N GLY A 45 17.45 -6.55 13.40
CA GLY A 45 18.57 -7.41 13.04
C GLY A 45 19.27 -8.07 14.23
N PRO A 46 20.39 -8.79 13.97
CA PRO A 46 21.18 -9.43 15.02
C PRO A 46 21.69 -8.43 16.06
N GLY A 47 21.32 -8.64 17.33
CA GLY A 47 21.74 -7.78 18.45
C GLY A 47 20.73 -6.69 18.81
N GLU A 48 19.68 -6.53 18.03
CA GLU A 48 18.57 -5.63 18.31
C GLU A 48 17.45 -6.34 19.05
N THR A 49 16.62 -5.58 19.77
CA THR A 49 15.52 -6.14 20.55
C THR A 49 14.23 -5.45 20.18
N ARG A 50 13.31 -6.20 19.57
CA ARG A 50 11.96 -5.76 19.28
C ARG A 50 11.18 -5.56 20.58
N PRO A 51 10.70 -4.34 20.89
CA PRO A 51 9.80 -4.16 22.02
C PRO A 51 8.45 -4.85 21.77
N PRO A 52 7.76 -5.31 22.82
CA PRO A 52 6.46 -5.98 22.67
C PRO A 52 5.48 -5.12 21.89
N ASN A 53 4.66 -5.76 21.05
CA ASN A 53 3.62 -5.11 20.24
C ASN A 53 4.14 -3.93 19.39
N THR A 54 5.43 -3.86 19.06
CA THR A 54 5.93 -2.79 18.18
C THR A 54 5.97 -3.27 16.75
N LYS A 55 5.46 -2.46 15.82
CA LYS A 55 5.55 -2.72 14.37
C LYS A 55 6.19 -1.51 13.70
N CYS A 56 7.21 -1.75 12.89
CA CYS A 56 7.89 -0.72 12.12
C CYS A 56 7.83 -1.06 10.63
N ILE A 57 7.63 -0.03 9.80
CA ILE A 57 7.66 -0.11 8.34
C ILE A 57 8.35 1.14 7.79
N HIS A 58 9.10 1.00 6.71
CA HIS A 58 9.68 2.11 5.95
C HIS A 58 9.15 2.10 4.52
N LEU A 59 8.40 3.14 4.15
CA LEU A 59 7.91 3.36 2.79
C LEU A 59 8.73 4.43 2.06
N GLY A 60 9.00 4.19 0.78
CA GLY A 60 9.44 5.22 -0.16
C GLY A 60 8.27 5.72 -1.01
N ALA A 61 8.06 7.02 -1.11
CA ALA A 61 7.11 7.64 -2.04
C ALA A 61 7.84 8.28 -3.23
N GLY A 62 7.46 7.89 -4.44
CA GLY A 62 8.03 8.39 -5.68
C GLY A 62 7.29 7.86 -6.89
N ASP A 63 7.97 7.80 -8.01
CA ASP A 63 7.42 7.34 -9.28
C ASP A 63 7.91 5.95 -9.70
N GLY A 64 7.34 5.45 -10.79
CA GLY A 64 7.69 4.18 -11.41
C GLY A 64 6.79 3.88 -12.60
N PHE A 65 6.79 2.62 -13.01
CA PHE A 65 5.97 2.14 -14.12
C PHE A 65 5.27 0.84 -13.79
N VAL A 66 4.09 0.62 -14.35
CA VAL A 66 3.39 -0.65 -14.26
C VAL A 66 3.00 -1.14 -15.65
N THR A 67 3.06 -2.46 -15.86
CA THR A 67 2.70 -3.07 -17.13
C THR A 67 1.30 -3.65 -17.04
N MET A 68 0.43 -3.18 -17.92
CA MET A 68 -0.95 -3.65 -18.05
C MET A 68 -0.98 -5.00 -18.78
N ALA A 69 -2.10 -5.73 -18.65
CA ALA A 69 -2.26 -7.07 -19.21
C ALA A 69 -2.23 -7.13 -20.76
N ASP A 70 -2.44 -6.00 -21.43
CA ASP A 70 -2.26 -5.84 -22.88
C ASP A 70 -0.79 -5.56 -23.28
N GLY A 71 0.11 -5.48 -22.31
CA GLY A 71 1.53 -5.17 -22.47
C GLY A 71 1.86 -3.67 -22.49
N LYS A 72 0.87 -2.77 -22.40
CA LYS A 72 1.13 -1.33 -22.33
C LYS A 72 1.73 -0.96 -20.98
N THR A 73 2.83 -0.23 -20.99
CA THR A 73 3.40 0.37 -19.78
C THR A 73 2.68 1.68 -19.45
N GLN A 74 2.35 1.89 -18.18
CA GLN A 74 1.79 3.13 -17.65
C GLN A 74 2.77 3.75 -16.67
N TYR A 75 3.05 5.05 -16.82
CA TYR A 75 3.73 5.83 -15.80
C TYR A 75 2.84 5.96 -14.56
N MET A 76 3.41 5.81 -13.37
CA MET A 76 2.66 5.80 -12.12
C MET A 76 3.41 6.48 -10.99
N PHE A 77 2.65 6.93 -9.99
CA PHE A 77 3.15 7.33 -8.68
C PHE A 77 2.81 6.20 -7.71
N GLY A 78 3.60 6.00 -6.67
CA GLY A 78 3.28 4.96 -5.71
C GLY A 78 4.19 4.93 -4.50
N PHE A 79 3.92 3.95 -3.66
CA PHE A 79 4.76 3.62 -2.53
C PHE A 79 5.58 2.37 -2.83
N SER A 80 6.73 2.26 -2.18
CA SER A 80 7.65 1.13 -2.23
C SER A 80 8.00 0.71 -0.82
N ASP A 81 8.18 -0.59 -0.59
CA ASP A 81 8.64 -1.09 0.69
C ASP A 81 10.17 -1.01 0.76
N LEU A 82 10.67 -0.22 1.70
CA LEU A 82 12.09 -0.01 1.99
C LEU A 82 12.47 -0.61 3.36
N THR A 83 11.55 -1.34 4.00
CA THR A 83 11.79 -2.03 5.27
C THR A 83 12.91 -3.06 5.12
N GLY A 84 13.77 -3.17 6.12
CA GLY A 84 14.96 -4.02 6.13
C GLY A 84 16.19 -3.38 5.46
N LEU A 85 16.08 -2.17 4.87
CA LEU A 85 17.23 -1.48 4.26
C LEU A 85 17.95 -0.61 5.29
N ALA A 86 19.05 -1.14 5.84
CA ALA A 86 19.84 -0.43 6.86
C ALA A 86 20.46 0.88 6.33
N THR A 87 20.11 1.98 6.97
CA THR A 87 20.64 3.33 6.69
C THR A 87 21.92 3.64 7.48
N ARG A 88 22.11 2.95 8.60
CA ARG A 88 23.22 3.10 9.54
C ARG A 88 23.74 1.74 10.06
N PRO A 89 24.15 0.82 9.17
CA PRO A 89 24.71 -0.45 9.59
C PRO A 89 26.02 -0.28 10.37
N ALA A 90 26.40 -1.33 11.12
CA ALA A 90 27.62 -1.36 11.93
C ALA A 90 28.89 -1.08 11.10
N ASN A 91 28.92 -1.53 9.84
CA ASN A 91 29.94 -1.19 8.87
C ASN A 91 29.36 -0.15 7.89
N PRO A 92 29.83 1.12 7.92
CA PRO A 92 29.29 2.18 7.07
C PRO A 92 29.37 1.93 5.56
N ALA A 93 30.25 1.03 5.10
CA ALA A 93 30.33 0.65 3.69
C ALA A 93 29.10 -0.15 3.21
N ASP A 94 28.33 -0.72 4.14
CA ASP A 94 27.13 -1.51 3.85
C ASP A 94 25.85 -0.64 3.88
N ALA A 95 25.99 0.67 4.14
CA ALA A 95 24.85 1.59 4.23
C ALA A 95 24.10 1.69 2.90
N VAL A 96 22.79 1.44 2.94
CA VAL A 96 21.94 1.51 1.77
C VAL A 96 21.56 2.97 1.48
N ASN A 97 21.70 3.39 0.23
CA ASN A 97 21.16 4.66 -0.24
C ASN A 97 19.66 4.51 -0.49
N ILE A 98 18.84 4.93 0.48
CA ILE A 98 17.37 4.87 0.45
C ILE A 98 16.78 5.60 -0.76
N ILE A 99 17.33 6.76 -1.13
CA ILE A 99 16.84 7.51 -2.29
C ILE A 99 17.00 6.68 -3.56
N ALA A 100 18.18 6.09 -3.77
CA ALA A 100 18.44 5.22 -4.92
C ALA A 100 17.61 3.92 -4.86
N ALA A 101 17.44 3.35 -3.66
CA ALA A 101 16.63 2.15 -3.45
C ALA A 101 15.14 2.37 -3.76
N GLY A 102 14.59 3.54 -3.44
CA GLY A 102 13.19 3.88 -3.73
C GLY A 102 12.92 4.51 -5.10
N THR A 103 13.92 5.08 -5.78
CA THR A 103 13.74 5.71 -7.11
C THR A 103 13.20 4.69 -8.12
N LEU A 104 12.09 4.96 -8.82
CA LEU A 104 11.43 4.01 -9.74
C LEU A 104 10.94 2.71 -9.08
N ALA A 105 10.81 2.67 -7.76
CA ALA A 105 10.40 1.47 -7.03
C ALA A 105 8.90 1.42 -6.73
N ALA A 106 8.12 2.37 -7.24
CA ALA A 106 6.69 2.44 -6.97
C ALA A 106 5.98 1.12 -7.35
N THR A 107 5.12 0.66 -6.45
CA THR A 107 4.34 -0.58 -6.61
C THR A 107 2.85 -0.26 -6.68
N PHE A 108 2.11 -1.05 -7.47
CA PHE A 108 0.65 -0.96 -7.53
C PHE A 108 0.02 -2.36 -7.40
N PRO A 109 -0.81 -2.62 -6.37
CA PRO A 109 -1.08 -1.73 -5.24
C PRO A 109 0.18 -1.40 -4.45
N ALA A 110 0.12 -0.32 -3.68
CA ALA A 110 1.16 -0.02 -2.71
C ALA A 110 1.29 -1.17 -1.67
N PRO A 111 2.43 -1.30 -0.98
CA PRO A 111 2.69 -2.42 -0.09
C PRO A 111 1.57 -2.66 0.92
N VAL A 112 1.11 -3.90 1.06
CA VAL A 112 0.03 -4.23 1.98
C VAL A 112 0.53 -4.13 3.42
N ILE A 113 -0.13 -3.32 4.23
CA ILE A 113 0.19 -3.16 5.65
C ILE A 113 -0.68 -4.11 6.47
N VAL A 114 -0.03 -5.03 7.20
CA VAL A 114 -0.71 -5.96 8.11
C VAL A 114 -0.25 -5.68 9.53
N LEU A 115 -1.21 -5.38 10.40
CA LEU A 115 -1.00 -5.02 11.81
C LEU A 115 -1.82 -5.94 12.72
N ASP A 116 -1.46 -5.96 14.00
CA ASP A 116 -2.24 -6.58 15.06
C ASP A 116 -2.90 -5.53 15.95
N GLU A 117 -4.10 -5.81 16.42
CA GLU A 117 -4.75 -4.98 17.44
C GLU A 117 -3.87 -4.91 18.69
N GLY A 118 -3.64 -3.70 19.18
CA GLY A 118 -2.73 -3.40 20.29
C GLY A 118 -1.30 -3.07 19.87
N ASP A 119 -0.97 -3.11 18.57
CA ASP A 119 0.34 -2.68 18.08
C ASP A 119 0.59 -1.18 18.31
N GLU A 120 1.83 -0.85 18.64
CA GLU A 120 2.44 0.47 18.49
C GLU A 120 3.13 0.52 17.13
N PHE A 121 2.50 1.20 16.18
CA PHE A 121 2.88 1.22 14.78
C PHE A 121 3.66 2.48 14.43
N TYR A 122 4.88 2.28 13.92
CA TYR A 122 5.79 3.31 13.44
C TYR A 122 5.96 3.17 11.92
N LEU A 123 5.44 4.13 11.16
CA LEU A 123 5.60 4.16 9.70
C LEU A 123 6.55 5.30 9.35
N THR A 124 7.70 5.00 8.77
CA THR A 124 8.56 6.04 8.20
C THR A 124 8.25 6.20 6.72
N LEU A 125 7.96 7.43 6.28
CA LEU A 125 7.84 7.78 4.88
C LEU A 125 9.05 8.58 4.44
N THR A 126 9.73 8.13 3.38
CA THR A 126 10.76 8.90 2.66
C THR A 126 10.22 9.31 1.30
N ASN A 127 10.18 10.60 1.01
CA ASN A 127 9.90 11.08 -0.35
C ASN A 127 11.19 10.98 -1.17
N VAL A 128 11.26 10.00 -2.07
CA VAL A 128 12.44 9.73 -2.90
C VAL A 128 12.45 10.55 -4.21
N GLY A 129 11.36 11.28 -4.48
CA GLY A 129 11.22 12.14 -5.64
C GLY A 129 10.74 11.43 -6.90
N MET A 130 10.49 12.24 -7.93
CA MET A 130 9.94 11.81 -9.22
C MET A 130 11.03 11.89 -10.29
N ILE A 131 11.78 10.81 -10.53
CA ILE A 131 12.94 10.88 -11.44
C ILE A 131 12.52 11.03 -12.91
N LYS A 132 11.34 10.51 -13.27
CA LYS A 132 10.79 10.63 -14.62
C LYS A 132 10.18 12.02 -14.86
N ARG A 133 9.68 12.65 -13.80
CA ARG A 133 9.12 14.01 -13.78
C ARG A 133 9.87 14.90 -12.78
N PRO A 134 11.16 15.21 -13.01
CA PRO A 134 11.98 15.98 -12.07
C PRO A 134 11.53 17.45 -11.92
N ASP A 135 10.57 17.87 -12.74
CA ASP A 135 9.86 19.15 -12.64
C ASP A 135 8.74 19.14 -11.59
N LEU A 136 8.28 17.97 -11.14
CA LEU A 136 7.33 17.82 -10.04
C LEU A 136 8.07 17.78 -8.70
N PHE A 137 7.78 18.77 -7.85
CA PHE A 137 8.36 18.90 -6.51
C PHE A 137 7.36 18.53 -5.42
N ASP A 138 6.48 17.59 -5.74
CA ASP A 138 5.33 17.28 -4.91
C ASP A 138 5.78 16.69 -3.56
N PRO A 139 5.25 17.20 -2.45
CA PRO A 139 5.36 16.46 -1.22
C PRO A 139 4.44 15.23 -1.27
N HIS A 140 4.68 14.27 -0.39
CA HIS A 140 3.81 13.13 -0.22
C HIS A 140 3.42 12.97 1.25
N THR A 141 2.28 12.31 1.48
CA THR A 141 1.76 11.97 2.80
C THR A 141 1.25 10.53 2.82
N VAL A 142 0.95 10.01 4.01
CA VAL A 142 0.18 8.78 4.19
C VAL A 142 -1.08 9.15 4.97
N HIS A 143 -2.24 8.94 4.35
CA HIS A 143 -3.56 9.15 4.92
C HIS A 143 -4.37 7.85 4.90
N TYR A 144 -5.24 7.65 5.88
CA TYR A 144 -5.99 6.41 6.07
C TYR A 144 -7.49 6.63 6.00
N HIS A 145 -8.20 5.73 5.33
CA HIS A 145 -9.66 5.71 5.39
C HIS A 145 -10.14 4.78 6.50
N GLY A 146 -10.98 5.32 7.37
CA GLY A 146 -11.64 4.56 8.43
C GLY A 146 -10.80 4.35 9.68
N PHE A 147 -9.54 4.78 9.74
CA PHE A 147 -8.61 4.54 10.84
C PHE A 147 -8.76 5.61 11.96
N PRO A 148 -9.49 5.35 13.06
CA PRO A 148 -9.87 6.39 14.02
C PRO A 148 -8.71 6.89 14.91
N GLU A 149 -7.59 6.17 14.95
CA GLU A 149 -6.49 6.42 15.89
C GLU A 149 -5.44 7.41 15.39
N ALA A 150 -5.60 7.94 14.17
CA ALA A 150 -4.69 8.94 13.63
C ALA A 150 -4.81 10.28 14.37
N ALA A 151 -3.75 10.67 15.07
CA ALA A 151 -3.63 12.05 15.56
C ALA A 151 -3.58 13.01 14.36
N SER A 152 -4.17 14.20 14.46
CA SER A 152 -4.29 15.13 13.32
C SER A 152 -2.96 15.46 12.63
N ILE A 153 -1.87 15.53 13.40
CA ILE A 153 -0.52 15.77 12.85
C ILE A 153 0.01 14.62 11.98
N PHE A 154 -0.52 13.41 12.19
CA PHE A 154 -0.19 12.15 11.51
C PHE A 154 -1.31 11.66 10.59
N ASP A 155 -2.36 12.46 10.38
CA ASP A 155 -3.50 12.06 9.56
C ASP A 155 -3.18 12.03 8.06
N GLY A 156 -2.22 12.84 7.60
CA GLY A 156 -1.80 12.88 6.21
C GLY A 156 -2.58 13.84 5.31
N VAL A 157 -3.67 14.46 5.79
CA VAL A 157 -4.32 15.60 5.11
C VAL A 157 -3.42 16.85 5.18
N PRO A 158 -2.87 17.33 4.06
CA PRO A 158 -1.83 18.38 4.05
C PRO A 158 -2.19 19.69 4.77
N ASP A 159 -3.48 20.03 4.84
CA ASP A 159 -3.96 21.25 5.50
C ASP A 159 -3.91 21.17 7.05
N ALA A 160 -3.85 19.96 7.59
CA ALA A 160 -3.91 19.69 9.03
C ALA A 160 -2.73 18.84 9.55
N SER A 161 -1.93 18.25 8.66
CA SER A 161 -0.80 17.38 8.97
C SER A 161 0.51 17.89 8.35
N VAL A 162 1.61 17.15 8.58
CA VAL A 162 2.89 17.43 7.94
C VAL A 162 2.96 16.74 6.58
N SER A 163 3.39 17.48 5.56
CA SER A 163 3.70 16.94 4.23
C SER A 163 5.21 16.76 4.04
N ILE A 164 5.62 15.65 3.43
CA ILE A 164 7.03 15.27 3.32
C ILE A 164 7.56 15.70 1.96
N ASN A 165 8.39 16.74 1.94
CA ASN A 165 9.06 17.22 0.73
C ASN A 165 10.08 16.19 0.21
N MET A 166 10.42 16.31 -1.08
CA MET A 166 11.45 15.49 -1.72
C MET A 166 12.77 15.48 -0.94
N GLY A 167 13.36 14.29 -0.83
CA GLY A 167 14.60 14.05 -0.08
C GLY A 167 14.44 14.11 1.44
N SER A 168 13.23 14.32 1.96
CA SER A 168 12.94 14.36 3.39
C SER A 168 12.26 13.08 3.86
N SER A 169 12.21 12.88 5.18
CA SER A 169 11.53 11.74 5.78
C SER A 169 10.82 12.13 7.06
N MET A 170 9.76 11.40 7.39
CA MET A 170 8.99 11.58 8.61
C MET A 170 8.49 10.23 9.11
N THR A 171 8.53 10.02 10.43
CA THR A 171 7.91 8.86 11.07
C THR A 171 6.56 9.25 11.68
N TYR A 172 5.54 8.52 11.28
CA TYR A 172 4.20 8.53 11.85
C TYR A 172 4.13 7.53 13.00
N TYR A 173 3.30 7.82 14.01
CA TYR A 173 3.02 6.90 15.11
C TYR A 173 1.52 6.71 15.29
N PHE A 174 1.10 5.44 15.41
CA PHE A 174 -0.27 5.05 15.66
C PHE A 174 -0.33 3.97 16.73
N LYS A 175 -1.35 4.05 17.60
CA LYS A 175 -1.69 2.96 18.50
C LYS A 175 -2.91 2.24 17.94
N ILE A 176 -2.76 0.99 17.55
CA ILE A 176 -3.82 0.23 16.88
C ILE A 176 -4.83 -0.27 17.91
N ASN A 177 -6.09 0.15 17.85
CA ASN A 177 -7.10 -0.27 18.82
C ASN A 177 -8.25 -1.07 18.20
N ASP A 178 -8.61 -0.81 16.94
CA ASP A 178 -9.74 -1.47 16.29
C ASP A 178 -9.30 -2.40 15.14
N PRO A 179 -9.75 -3.67 15.11
CA PRO A 179 -9.52 -4.55 13.98
C PRO A 179 -10.44 -4.23 12.80
N GLY A 180 -9.99 -4.58 11.60
CA GLY A 180 -10.76 -4.40 10.38
C GLY A 180 -9.90 -4.21 9.14
N THR A 181 -10.56 -4.03 8.00
CA THR A 181 -9.93 -3.73 6.72
C THR A 181 -10.04 -2.24 6.44
N TYR A 182 -8.88 -1.58 6.46
CA TYR A 182 -8.67 -0.18 6.16
C TYR A 182 -7.95 -0.04 4.81
N MET A 183 -7.51 1.17 4.50
CA MET A 183 -6.76 1.47 3.30
C MET A 183 -6.01 2.78 3.53
N TYR A 184 -4.94 3.01 2.75
CA TYR A 184 -4.13 4.20 2.85
C TYR A 184 -3.78 4.76 1.48
N HIS A 185 -3.57 6.06 1.40
CA HIS A 185 -3.17 6.74 0.16
C HIS A 185 -2.42 8.05 0.44
N CYS A 186 -1.82 8.62 -0.60
CA CYS A 186 -1.31 9.99 -0.53
C CYS A 186 -2.46 10.99 -0.67
N HIS A 187 -2.51 11.99 0.20
CA HIS A 187 -3.56 13.02 0.20
C HIS A 187 -3.07 14.38 -0.30
N VAL A 188 -1.82 14.49 -0.74
CA VAL A 188 -1.34 15.63 -1.53
C VAL A 188 -1.95 15.52 -2.92
N GLU A 189 -2.58 16.60 -3.39
CA GLU A 189 -3.25 16.66 -4.70
C GLU A 189 -4.06 15.40 -5.00
N ALA A 190 -4.88 14.99 -4.01
CA ALA A 190 -5.38 13.62 -3.86
C ALA A 190 -5.91 13.01 -5.16
N THR A 191 -6.69 13.74 -5.96
CA THR A 191 -7.20 13.27 -7.25
C THR A 191 -6.10 12.78 -8.20
N GLU A 192 -4.99 13.52 -8.32
CA GLU A 192 -3.85 13.13 -9.17
C GLU A 192 -3.08 11.98 -8.55
N HIS A 193 -2.65 12.09 -7.30
CA HIS A 193 -1.78 11.08 -6.67
C HIS A 193 -2.50 9.73 -6.51
N MET A 194 -3.81 9.75 -6.23
CA MET A 194 -4.64 8.54 -6.20
C MET A 194 -4.77 7.91 -7.59
N GLN A 195 -5.11 8.72 -8.62
CA GLN A 195 -5.24 8.20 -9.99
C GLN A 195 -3.91 7.63 -10.50
N MET A 196 -2.79 8.28 -10.19
CA MET A 196 -1.47 7.83 -10.58
C MET A 196 -1.01 6.57 -9.83
N GLY A 197 -1.70 6.12 -8.77
CA GLY A 197 -1.46 4.81 -8.15
C GLY A 197 -1.01 4.81 -6.69
N MET A 198 -1.00 5.94 -5.97
CA MET A 198 -0.60 6.01 -4.56
C MET A 198 -1.69 5.46 -3.61
N LEU A 199 -2.07 4.20 -3.79
CA LEU A 199 -3.20 3.54 -3.14
C LEU A 199 -2.76 2.19 -2.58
N GLY A 200 -2.99 1.93 -1.30
CA GLY A 200 -2.60 0.69 -0.64
C GLY A 200 -3.63 0.16 0.36
N ASN A 201 -3.54 -1.14 0.62
CA ASN A 201 -4.37 -1.82 1.60
C ASN A 201 -3.71 -1.84 2.97
N LEU A 202 -4.52 -1.67 4.01
CA LEU A 202 -4.12 -1.89 5.39
C LEU A 202 -5.17 -2.77 6.06
N TYR A 203 -4.79 -3.78 6.82
CA TYR A 203 -5.73 -4.45 7.70
C TYR A 203 -5.12 -4.82 9.03
N VAL A 204 -6.00 -4.83 10.02
CA VAL A 204 -5.67 -5.10 11.42
C VAL A 204 -6.32 -6.42 11.81
N ARG A 205 -5.50 -7.35 12.30
CA ARG A 205 -5.98 -8.62 12.86
C ARG A 205 -6.54 -8.41 14.27
N PRO A 206 -7.66 -9.03 14.61
CA PRO A 206 -8.31 -8.88 15.91
C PRO A 206 -7.50 -9.51 17.04
N ALA A 207 -7.57 -8.92 18.24
CA ALA A 207 -6.97 -9.46 19.45
C ALA A 207 -7.49 -10.87 19.82
N GLN A 208 -8.65 -11.26 19.27
CA GLN A 208 -9.19 -12.61 19.40
C GLN A 208 -8.34 -13.69 18.69
N ASP A 209 -7.51 -13.33 17.71
CA ASP A 209 -6.65 -14.28 17.01
C ASP A 209 -5.76 -15.08 17.97
N GLY A 210 -5.54 -16.35 17.66
CA GLY A 210 -4.85 -17.31 18.52
C GLY A 210 -5.73 -17.97 19.59
N THR A 211 -6.91 -17.42 19.89
CA THR A 211 -7.88 -18.05 20.80
C THR A 211 -8.80 -19.01 20.03
N PRO A 212 -8.99 -20.27 20.47
CA PRO A 212 -9.83 -21.22 19.76
C PRO A 212 -11.33 -20.95 20.00
N PHE A 213 -12.09 -20.75 18.92
CA PHE A 213 -13.56 -20.71 18.95
C PHE A 213 -14.14 -21.80 18.05
N VAL A 214 -15.25 -22.41 18.48
CA VAL A 214 -15.97 -23.41 17.69
C VAL A 214 -17.15 -22.74 16.99
N TYR A 215 -17.15 -22.79 15.66
CA TYR A 215 -18.26 -22.32 14.83
C TYR A 215 -18.64 -23.41 13.82
N ASN A 216 -19.94 -23.74 13.76
CA ASN A 216 -20.47 -24.82 12.90
C ASN A 216 -19.71 -26.16 13.03
N GLY A 217 -19.25 -26.50 14.23
CA GLY A 217 -18.56 -27.77 14.51
C GLY A 217 -17.08 -27.80 14.09
N LYS A 218 -16.52 -26.70 13.58
CA LYS A 218 -15.09 -26.53 13.28
C LYS A 218 -14.47 -25.51 14.22
N THR A 219 -13.23 -25.75 14.63
CA THR A 219 -12.46 -24.82 15.45
C THR A 219 -11.67 -23.87 14.57
N TYR A 220 -11.79 -22.56 14.85
CA TYR A 220 -11.01 -21.50 14.22
C TYR A 220 -10.12 -20.80 15.25
N THR A 221 -8.98 -20.29 14.78
CA THR A 221 -8.03 -19.49 15.57
C THR A 221 -7.67 -18.17 14.88
N ARG A 222 -8.29 -17.87 13.74
CA ARG A 222 -8.16 -16.62 12.99
C ARG A 222 -9.53 -16.08 12.66
N PHE A 223 -9.72 -14.78 12.82
CA PHE A 223 -11.02 -14.11 12.74
C PHE A 223 -10.90 -12.79 11.98
N ALA A 224 -11.98 -12.40 11.28
CA ALA A 224 -11.98 -11.09 10.63
C ALA A 224 -12.06 -9.95 11.67
N TYR A 225 -12.73 -10.20 12.80
CA TYR A 225 -13.04 -9.23 13.86
C TYR A 225 -13.10 -9.89 15.25
N ASN A 226 -13.12 -9.08 16.31
CA ASN A 226 -13.44 -9.51 17.68
C ASN A 226 -14.94 -9.86 17.82
N ASP A 227 -15.35 -11.00 17.29
CA ASP A 227 -16.76 -11.43 17.27
C ASP A 227 -17.21 -12.17 18.54
N GLY A 228 -16.30 -12.64 19.39
CA GLY A 228 -16.60 -13.38 20.63
C GLY A 228 -17.40 -14.68 20.47
N ASP A 229 -17.79 -15.07 19.25
CA ASP A 229 -18.61 -16.24 18.96
C ASP A 229 -18.01 -17.14 17.87
N GLY A 230 -16.90 -16.71 17.26
CA GLY A 230 -16.19 -17.42 16.19
C GLY A 230 -16.87 -17.37 14.82
N SER A 231 -17.95 -16.63 14.65
CA SER A 231 -18.73 -16.59 13.41
C SER A 231 -17.98 -16.02 12.20
N THR A 232 -16.97 -15.17 12.44
CA THR A 232 -16.04 -14.61 11.47
C THR A 232 -14.76 -15.43 11.29
N GLY A 233 -14.70 -16.63 11.88
CA GLY A 233 -13.55 -17.52 11.78
C GLY A 233 -13.24 -17.98 10.36
N TYR A 234 -11.97 -17.99 9.96
CA TYR A 234 -11.53 -18.36 8.60
C TYR A 234 -10.28 -19.24 8.58
N ASP A 235 -10.03 -19.88 7.43
CA ASP A 235 -8.89 -20.78 7.19
C ASP A 235 -7.81 -20.15 6.30
N VAL A 236 -8.19 -19.27 5.38
CA VAL A 236 -7.25 -18.51 4.53
C VAL A 236 -7.81 -17.12 4.32
N ASP A 237 -6.96 -16.11 4.20
CA ASP A 237 -7.34 -14.74 3.89
C ASP A 237 -6.55 -14.19 2.72
N TYR A 238 -7.22 -13.34 1.93
CA TYR A 238 -6.65 -12.70 0.76
C TYR A 238 -7.04 -11.20 0.73
N PRO A 239 -6.06 -10.28 0.74
CA PRO A 239 -6.33 -8.88 0.46
C PRO A 239 -6.58 -8.69 -1.04
N LEU A 240 -7.67 -8.00 -1.37
CA LEU A 240 -8.04 -7.66 -2.74
C LEU A 240 -8.33 -6.17 -2.85
N GLN A 241 -7.39 -5.45 -3.44
CA GLN A 241 -7.57 -4.05 -3.80
C GLN A 241 -8.14 -3.95 -5.20
N ILE A 242 -9.33 -3.34 -5.28
CA ILE A 242 -9.94 -2.89 -6.53
C ILE A 242 -9.24 -1.59 -6.92
N GLY A 243 -8.71 -1.56 -8.14
CA GLY A 243 -8.00 -0.41 -8.70
C GLY A 243 -8.33 -0.22 -10.17
N SER A 244 -8.18 1.00 -10.67
CA SER A 244 -8.37 1.31 -12.08
C SER A 244 -7.62 2.56 -12.50
N PHE A 245 -7.07 2.53 -13.71
CA PHE A 245 -6.36 3.66 -14.29
C PHE A 245 -7.07 4.21 -15.53
N ASP A 246 -6.87 5.50 -15.77
CA ASP A 246 -7.17 6.18 -17.03
C ASP A 246 -5.86 6.38 -17.77
N SER A 247 -5.63 5.60 -18.83
CA SER A 247 -4.37 5.68 -19.56
C SER A 247 -4.08 7.05 -20.16
N ALA A 248 -5.10 7.82 -20.55
CA ALA A 248 -4.87 9.15 -21.12
C ALA A 248 -4.39 10.12 -20.04
N PHE A 249 -4.86 9.95 -18.80
CA PHE A 249 -4.37 10.72 -17.65
C PHE A 249 -2.90 10.40 -17.35
N HIS A 250 -2.53 9.12 -17.37
CA HIS A 250 -1.15 8.67 -17.13
C HIS A 250 -0.20 9.10 -18.26
N ASP A 251 -0.61 8.95 -19.53
CA ASP A 251 0.15 9.41 -20.71
C ASP A 251 0.33 10.95 -20.67
N ALA A 252 -0.72 11.70 -20.30
CA ALA A 252 -0.65 13.15 -20.14
C ALA A 252 0.30 13.56 -19.01
N ASN A 253 0.29 12.84 -17.89
CA ASN A 253 1.23 13.07 -16.80
C ASN A 253 2.66 12.80 -17.25
N GLU A 254 2.95 11.65 -17.87
CA GLU A 254 4.30 11.34 -18.35
C GLU A 254 4.84 12.37 -19.35
N THR A 255 3.97 12.86 -20.24
CA THR A 255 4.34 13.77 -21.34
C THR A 255 4.15 15.25 -21.01
N VAL A 256 3.93 15.59 -19.73
CA VAL A 256 3.82 16.98 -19.23
C VAL A 256 2.72 17.77 -19.94
N GLN A 257 1.55 17.14 -20.11
CA GLN A 257 0.37 17.75 -20.70
C GLN A 257 -0.63 18.18 -19.61
N PRO A 258 -1.53 19.14 -19.91
CA PRO A 258 -2.62 19.47 -19.00
C PRO A 258 -3.46 18.24 -18.63
N LEU A 259 -3.62 18.00 -17.34
CA LEU A 259 -4.30 16.81 -16.84
C LEU A 259 -5.82 16.90 -17.05
N PRO A 260 -6.46 15.88 -17.65
CA PRO A 260 -7.88 15.92 -18.02
C PRO A 260 -8.81 15.58 -16.85
N PHE A 261 -8.68 16.25 -15.69
CA PHE A 261 -9.42 15.91 -14.46
C PHE A 261 -10.94 15.75 -14.64
N ALA A 262 -11.57 16.62 -15.43
CA ALA A 262 -13.02 16.58 -15.66
C ALA A 262 -13.46 15.49 -16.66
N LEU A 263 -12.52 14.95 -17.45
CA LEU A 263 -12.76 13.93 -18.48
C LEU A 263 -12.19 12.57 -18.07
N MET A 264 -11.76 12.41 -16.81
CA MET A 264 -11.15 11.19 -16.32
C MET A 264 -12.12 10.01 -16.46
N VAL A 265 -11.68 8.99 -17.18
CA VAL A 265 -12.45 7.78 -17.49
C VAL A 265 -11.52 6.59 -17.39
N ASP A 266 -11.67 5.84 -16.30
CA ASP A 266 -10.86 4.65 -16.11
C ASP A 266 -11.16 3.58 -17.16
N ASN A 267 -10.09 3.08 -17.78
CA ASN A 267 -10.12 2.10 -18.87
C ASN A 267 -9.22 0.87 -18.63
N TYR A 268 -8.45 0.86 -17.53
CA TYR A 268 -7.71 -0.31 -17.04
C TYR A 268 -8.21 -0.76 -15.67
N PRO A 269 -9.31 -1.51 -15.56
CA PRO A 269 -9.78 -2.04 -14.29
C PRO A 269 -8.97 -3.28 -13.86
N MET A 270 -8.63 -3.35 -12.57
CA MET A 270 -7.63 -4.28 -12.03
C MET A 270 -8.00 -4.85 -10.66
N LEU A 271 -7.50 -6.04 -10.35
CA LEU A 271 -7.41 -6.59 -8.99
C LEU A 271 -5.95 -6.69 -8.58
N ASN A 272 -5.58 -6.12 -7.44
CA ASN A 272 -4.19 -6.06 -6.98
C ASN A 272 -3.23 -5.59 -8.10
N GLY A 273 -3.66 -4.54 -8.83
CA GLY A 273 -2.89 -3.92 -9.90
C GLY A 273 -2.74 -4.76 -11.17
N ARG A 274 -3.43 -5.90 -11.27
CA ARG A 274 -3.34 -6.84 -12.41
C ARG A 274 -4.67 -6.91 -13.16
N GLY A 275 -4.59 -6.96 -14.49
CA GLY A 275 -5.71 -7.33 -15.36
C GLY A 275 -5.65 -8.83 -15.70
N TYR A 276 -6.77 -9.46 -16.04
CA TYR A 276 -6.77 -10.86 -16.47
C TYR A 276 -6.03 -11.02 -17.82
N PRO A 277 -5.17 -12.04 -18.05
CA PRO A 277 -4.94 -13.24 -17.23
C PRO A 277 -3.84 -13.10 -16.17
N ASP A 278 -3.21 -11.93 -16.00
CA ASP A 278 -2.11 -11.77 -15.03
C ASP A 278 -2.55 -11.94 -13.58
N THR A 279 -3.84 -11.76 -13.30
CA THR A 279 -4.47 -12.02 -12.00
C THR A 279 -4.36 -13.48 -11.56
N VAL A 280 -4.23 -14.44 -12.48
CA VAL A 280 -4.08 -15.87 -12.15
C VAL A 280 -2.62 -16.34 -12.08
N ASN A 281 -1.67 -15.43 -12.27
CA ASN A 281 -0.25 -15.65 -12.05
C ASN A 281 0.09 -15.32 -10.58
N PRO A 282 0.54 -16.28 -9.77
CA PRO A 282 0.92 -16.02 -8.39
C PRO A 282 2.26 -15.28 -8.25
N ALA A 283 3.10 -15.27 -9.28
CA ALA A 283 4.40 -14.63 -9.22
C ALA A 283 4.29 -13.09 -9.28
N PRO A 284 5.20 -12.36 -8.63
CA PRO A 284 5.35 -10.92 -8.85
C PRO A 284 5.62 -10.60 -10.33
N LEU A 285 5.05 -9.52 -10.85
CA LEU A 285 5.26 -9.10 -12.25
C LEU A 285 6.22 -7.92 -12.32
N PRO A 286 7.28 -8.03 -13.14
CA PRO A 286 8.15 -6.90 -13.40
C PRO A 286 7.45 -5.88 -14.28
N ALA A 287 7.73 -4.60 -14.06
CA ALA A 287 7.53 -3.60 -15.10
C ALA A 287 8.54 -3.84 -16.25
N GLN A 288 8.22 -3.37 -17.46
CA GLN A 288 9.11 -3.53 -18.61
C GLN A 288 10.55 -3.05 -18.30
N PRO A 289 11.61 -3.85 -18.62
CA PRO A 289 12.88 -3.80 -17.88
C PRO A 289 13.72 -2.52 -18.04
N MET A 290 13.54 -1.77 -19.14
CA MET A 290 14.41 -0.61 -19.44
C MET A 290 14.04 0.66 -18.69
N GLU A 291 12.77 0.84 -18.34
CA GLU A 291 12.25 2.11 -17.82
C GLU A 291 12.18 2.13 -16.29
N ASN A 292 12.00 0.96 -15.66
CA ASN A 292 11.81 0.84 -14.21
C ASN A 292 13.06 0.33 -13.46
N GLY A 293 14.23 0.33 -14.11
CA GLY A 293 15.48 -0.16 -13.50
C GLY A 293 15.45 -1.64 -13.08
N GLY A 294 14.59 -2.45 -13.70
CA GLY A 294 14.40 -3.87 -13.36
C GLY A 294 13.58 -4.12 -12.08
N LYS A 295 12.93 -3.10 -11.50
CA LYS A 295 12.13 -3.24 -10.29
C LYS A 295 10.75 -3.84 -10.58
N VAL A 296 10.28 -4.65 -9.65
CA VAL A 296 8.98 -5.32 -9.67
C VAL A 296 7.91 -4.38 -9.11
N THR A 297 6.76 -4.30 -9.76
CA THR A 297 5.74 -3.29 -9.40
C THR A 297 4.38 -3.88 -9.04
N GLN A 298 4.01 -5.04 -9.59
CA GLN A 298 2.81 -5.77 -9.18
C GLN A 298 3.22 -6.97 -8.33
N VAL A 299 3.37 -6.74 -7.02
CA VAL A 299 3.85 -7.76 -6.08
C VAL A 299 2.72 -8.67 -5.60
N GLU A 300 1.57 -8.08 -5.27
CA GLU A 300 0.43 -8.79 -4.71
C GLU A 300 -0.28 -9.66 -5.73
N SER A 301 -0.55 -10.91 -5.37
CA SER A 301 -1.33 -11.82 -6.22
C SER A 301 -2.83 -11.55 -6.05
N ALA A 302 -3.60 -11.71 -7.13
CA ALA A 302 -5.06 -11.74 -7.07
C ALA A 302 -5.61 -13.17 -7.07
N LEU A 303 -4.75 -14.20 -7.16
CA LEU A 303 -5.16 -15.60 -7.20
C LEU A 303 -5.54 -16.08 -5.80
N ILE A 304 -6.70 -16.73 -5.69
CA ILE A 304 -7.22 -17.27 -4.43
C ILE A 304 -7.12 -18.78 -4.48
N GLU A 305 -6.55 -19.40 -3.44
CA GLU A 305 -6.42 -20.85 -3.33
C GLU A 305 -6.95 -21.33 -1.98
N ALA A 306 -7.73 -22.40 -1.98
CA ALA A 306 -8.28 -22.98 -0.76
C ALA A 306 -8.58 -24.46 -0.93
N GLN A 307 -8.59 -25.20 0.18
CA GLN A 307 -8.96 -26.62 0.19
C GLN A 307 -10.47 -26.82 0.35
N PRO A 308 -11.02 -27.99 -0.02
CA PRO A 308 -12.41 -28.33 0.28
C PRO A 308 -12.76 -28.14 1.76
N GLY A 309 -13.88 -27.47 2.04
CA GLY A 309 -14.32 -27.18 3.41
C GLY A 309 -13.58 -26.05 4.12
N GLN A 310 -12.70 -25.31 3.43
CA GLN A 310 -12.08 -24.11 3.99
C GLN A 310 -12.96 -22.87 3.81
N ARG A 311 -12.93 -21.99 4.82
CA ARG A 311 -13.50 -20.65 4.78
C ARG A 311 -12.43 -19.66 4.34
N ILE A 312 -12.76 -18.87 3.33
CA ILE A 312 -11.90 -17.85 2.73
C ILE A 312 -12.41 -16.48 3.19
N LEU A 313 -11.55 -15.70 3.86
CA LEU A 313 -11.79 -14.28 4.11
C LEU A 313 -11.25 -13.47 2.94
N LEU A 314 -12.11 -12.76 2.22
CA LEU A 314 -11.67 -11.71 1.31
C LEU A 314 -11.78 -10.35 2.00
N ARG A 315 -10.65 -9.65 2.04
CA ARG A 315 -10.55 -8.27 2.50
C ARG A 315 -10.55 -7.36 1.28
N ILE A 316 -11.73 -6.90 0.88
CA ILE A 316 -11.93 -6.16 -0.37
C ILE A 316 -11.94 -4.67 -0.07
N SER A 317 -11.17 -3.90 -0.81
CA SER A 317 -11.14 -2.43 -0.74
C SER A 317 -11.26 -1.83 -2.12
N ASN A 318 -11.76 -0.60 -2.22
CA ASN A 318 -11.75 0.16 -3.45
C ASN A 318 -11.34 1.61 -3.15
N LEU A 319 -10.25 2.07 -3.75
CA LEU A 319 -9.73 3.44 -3.59
C LEU A 319 -9.85 4.27 -4.88
N ASN A 320 -10.61 3.80 -5.87
CA ASN A 320 -10.74 4.51 -7.15
C ASN A 320 -11.49 5.83 -6.99
N VAL A 321 -11.04 6.83 -7.77
CA VAL A 321 -11.59 8.19 -7.70
C VAL A 321 -12.85 8.33 -8.54
N THR A 322 -12.94 7.61 -9.67
CA THR A 322 -14.02 7.82 -10.67
C THR A 322 -15.03 6.69 -10.76
N ARG A 323 -14.76 5.53 -10.15
CA ARG A 323 -15.55 4.31 -10.31
C ARG A 323 -15.84 3.59 -8.99
N PHE A 324 -17.07 3.11 -8.88
CA PHE A 324 -17.43 2.02 -8.00
C PHE A 324 -17.49 0.73 -8.81
N TYR A 325 -17.13 -0.39 -8.17
CA TYR A 325 -17.11 -1.69 -8.83
C TYR A 325 -18.05 -2.64 -8.11
N THR A 326 -18.63 -3.57 -8.89
CA THR A 326 -19.41 -4.68 -8.33
C THR A 326 -18.70 -5.97 -8.66
N LEU A 327 -18.16 -6.64 -7.64
CA LEU A 327 -17.56 -7.96 -7.77
C LEU A 327 -18.62 -9.01 -7.51
N GLY A 328 -18.71 -9.99 -8.40
CA GLY A 328 -19.58 -11.14 -8.29
C GLY A 328 -18.77 -12.43 -8.23
N SER A 329 -19.32 -13.42 -7.53
CA SER A 329 -18.84 -14.81 -7.60
C SER A 329 -19.96 -15.73 -8.09
N MET A 330 -19.69 -16.49 -9.14
CA MET A 330 -20.60 -17.53 -9.61
C MET A 330 -20.25 -18.86 -8.94
N GLY A 331 -21.17 -19.37 -8.13
CA GLY A 331 -21.06 -20.68 -7.49
C GLY A 331 -20.61 -20.66 -6.03
N LEU A 332 -20.08 -19.54 -5.53
CA LEU A 332 -19.76 -19.33 -4.12
C LEU A 332 -20.50 -18.10 -3.60
N SER A 333 -21.30 -18.27 -2.54
CA SER A 333 -21.96 -17.14 -1.89
C SER A 333 -20.99 -16.46 -0.91
N MET A 334 -20.93 -15.13 -0.98
CA MET A 334 -20.23 -14.28 -0.04
C MET A 334 -21.13 -13.95 1.15
N GLN A 335 -20.70 -14.30 2.36
CA GLN A 335 -21.29 -13.79 3.59
C GLN A 335 -20.55 -12.52 3.99
N VAL A 336 -21.21 -11.36 3.91
CA VAL A 336 -20.62 -10.09 4.34
C VAL A 336 -20.65 -10.01 5.85
N VAL A 337 -19.48 -9.82 6.47
CA VAL A 337 -19.31 -9.78 7.93
C VAL A 337 -18.83 -8.42 8.44
N GLY A 338 -18.19 -7.63 7.60
CA GLY A 338 -17.71 -6.29 7.95
C GLY A 338 -17.83 -5.32 6.78
N LYS A 339 -18.00 -4.03 7.10
CA LYS A 339 -17.95 -2.93 6.15
C LYS A 339 -17.19 -1.76 6.79
N ASP A 340 -16.30 -1.12 6.04
CA ASP A 340 -15.54 0.07 6.44
C ASP A 340 -14.86 -0.11 7.81
N ALA A 341 -14.10 -1.20 7.93
CA ALA A 341 -13.41 -1.62 9.14
C ALA A 341 -14.29 -1.82 10.39
N LYS A 342 -15.60 -2.03 10.21
CA LYS A 342 -16.53 -2.32 11.31
C LYS A 342 -17.25 -3.64 11.11
N LEU A 343 -17.27 -4.43 12.17
CA LEU A 343 -18.06 -5.66 12.26
C LEU A 343 -19.56 -5.34 12.09
N LEU A 344 -20.24 -6.06 11.20
CA LEU A 344 -21.68 -5.94 11.00
C LEU A 344 -22.45 -6.61 12.14
N ARG A 345 -22.51 -5.92 13.28
CA ARG A 345 -23.23 -6.35 14.47
C ARG A 345 -24.06 -5.21 15.05
N GLY A 346 -25.30 -5.52 15.39
CA GLY A 346 -26.22 -4.57 15.98
C GLY A 346 -25.86 -4.25 17.44
N PRO A 347 -26.38 -3.14 18.00
CA PRO A 347 -26.12 -2.74 19.39
C PRO A 347 -26.54 -3.78 20.44
N THR A 348 -27.48 -4.66 20.10
CA THR A 348 -27.96 -5.75 20.95
C THR A 348 -27.15 -7.05 20.81
N GLY A 349 -26.04 -7.02 20.06
CA GLY A 349 -25.17 -8.18 19.81
C GLY A 349 -25.63 -9.08 18.66
N ASN A 350 -26.75 -8.78 18.01
CA ASN A 350 -27.24 -9.59 16.89
C ASN A 350 -26.39 -9.38 15.64
N ASN A 351 -25.99 -10.47 14.98
CA ASN A 351 -25.27 -10.41 13.72
C ASN A 351 -26.16 -9.80 12.63
N LEU A 352 -25.64 -8.79 11.93
CA LEU A 352 -26.28 -8.13 10.78
C LEU A 352 -25.70 -8.65 9.46
N TYR A 353 -25.05 -9.82 9.51
CA TYR A 353 -24.47 -10.46 8.34
C TYR A 353 -25.56 -10.77 7.32
N TYR A 354 -25.19 -10.70 6.05
CA TYR A 354 -26.06 -11.09 4.95
C TYR A 354 -25.27 -11.85 3.90
N ARG A 355 -25.97 -12.70 3.16
CA ARG A 355 -25.41 -13.47 2.06
C ARG A 355 -25.77 -12.83 0.74
N THR A 356 -24.80 -12.77 -0.15
CA THR A 356 -24.94 -12.23 -1.49
C THR A 356 -24.04 -13.00 -2.46
N ASN A 357 -24.31 -12.88 -3.75
CA ASN A 357 -23.41 -13.35 -4.81
C ASN A 357 -22.58 -12.20 -5.40
N SER A 358 -22.87 -10.96 -5.01
CA SER A 358 -22.12 -9.79 -5.44
C SER A 358 -22.04 -8.71 -4.36
N VAL A 359 -20.93 -7.99 -4.33
CA VAL A 359 -20.70 -6.83 -3.47
C VAL A 359 -20.34 -5.63 -4.34
N THR A 360 -21.03 -4.51 -4.13
CA THR A 360 -20.70 -3.22 -4.73
C THR A 360 -19.89 -2.42 -3.73
N VAL A 361 -18.73 -1.92 -4.16
CA VAL A 361 -17.78 -1.20 -3.31
C VAL A 361 -17.47 0.14 -3.98
N GLY A 362 -17.81 1.24 -3.31
CA GLY A 362 -17.50 2.61 -3.72
C GLY A 362 -16.04 2.98 -3.50
N GLY A 363 -15.60 4.10 -4.06
CA GLY A 363 -14.28 4.65 -3.76
C GLY A 363 -14.19 5.09 -2.30
N GLY A 364 -13.14 4.65 -1.59
CA GLY A 364 -12.95 4.84 -0.15
C GLY A 364 -13.70 3.84 0.74
N GLU A 365 -14.31 2.79 0.17
CA GLU A 365 -15.05 1.78 0.95
C GLU A 365 -14.29 0.44 1.03
N SER A 366 -14.48 -0.27 2.13
CA SER A 366 -14.02 -1.65 2.30
C SER A 366 -15.16 -2.61 2.70
N VAL A 367 -15.02 -3.87 2.31
CA VAL A 367 -15.95 -4.93 2.68
C VAL A 367 -15.19 -6.22 2.97
N ASP A 368 -15.52 -6.84 4.10
CA ASP A 368 -14.98 -8.14 4.50
C ASP A 368 -16.03 -9.21 4.25
N THR A 369 -15.68 -10.18 3.41
CA THR A 369 -16.58 -11.27 3.02
C THR A 369 -15.97 -12.61 3.33
N ILE A 370 -16.81 -13.54 3.81
CA ILE A 370 -16.41 -14.92 4.02
C ILE A 370 -17.12 -15.80 3.01
N MET A 371 -16.34 -16.56 2.25
CA MET A 371 -16.80 -17.63 1.37
C MET A 371 -16.40 -18.98 1.94
N GLU A 372 -17.08 -20.05 1.54
CA GLU A 372 -16.77 -21.41 1.98
C GLU A 372 -16.70 -22.31 0.76
N ILE A 373 -15.59 -23.04 0.61
CA ILE A 373 -15.46 -24.06 -0.44
C ILE A 373 -16.29 -25.28 -0.01
N PRO A 374 -17.19 -25.80 -0.86
CA PRO A 374 -17.95 -27.02 -0.54
C PRO A 374 -17.02 -28.17 -0.14
N THR A 375 -17.40 -28.93 0.88
CA THR A 375 -16.59 -30.05 1.39
C THR A 375 -16.40 -31.17 0.37
N ASP A 376 -17.31 -31.28 -0.60
CA ASP A 376 -17.30 -32.22 -1.71
C ASP A 376 -16.75 -31.63 -3.01
N ALA A 377 -16.23 -30.39 -2.98
CA ALA A 377 -15.60 -29.78 -4.15
C ALA A 377 -14.39 -30.60 -4.60
N ALA A 378 -14.32 -30.89 -5.90
CA ALA A 378 -13.20 -31.62 -6.47
C ALA A 378 -11.96 -30.71 -6.51
N VAL A 379 -10.80 -31.27 -6.17
CA VAL A 379 -9.52 -30.58 -6.38
C VAL A 379 -9.36 -30.28 -7.87
N GLY A 380 -8.98 -29.04 -8.19
CA GLY A 380 -8.94 -28.51 -9.54
C GLY A 380 -10.24 -27.81 -9.99
N THR A 381 -11.32 -27.83 -9.19
CA THR A 381 -12.48 -26.97 -9.44
C THR A 381 -12.04 -25.50 -9.39
N LYS A 382 -12.55 -24.71 -10.33
CA LYS A 382 -12.32 -23.28 -10.44
C LYS A 382 -13.64 -22.54 -10.28
N TYR A 383 -13.65 -21.56 -9.41
CA TYR A 383 -14.68 -20.52 -9.36
C TYR A 383 -14.05 -19.20 -9.81
N PHE A 384 -14.91 -18.23 -10.12
CA PHE A 384 -14.46 -16.92 -10.57
C PHE A 384 -14.95 -15.84 -9.62
N LEU A 385 -14.11 -14.84 -9.42
CA LEU A 385 -14.45 -13.56 -8.83
C LEU A 385 -14.18 -12.49 -9.88
N TYR A 386 -15.20 -11.72 -10.25
CA TYR A 386 -15.11 -10.85 -11.43
C TYR A 386 -16.05 -9.65 -11.36
N ALA A 387 -15.75 -8.59 -12.11
CA ALA A 387 -16.64 -7.45 -12.25
C ALA A 387 -17.92 -7.84 -13.01
N THR A 388 -19.09 -7.58 -12.42
CA THR A 388 -20.36 -7.96 -13.05
C THR A 388 -20.72 -7.10 -14.26
N ASN A 389 -20.09 -5.93 -14.41
CA ASN A 389 -20.18 -5.14 -15.63
C ASN A 389 -19.16 -5.66 -16.63
N LEU A 390 -19.65 -6.20 -17.76
CA LEU A 390 -18.83 -6.85 -18.78
C LEU A 390 -17.79 -5.93 -19.41
N ASN A 391 -18.04 -4.61 -19.44
CA ASN A 391 -17.06 -3.63 -19.93
C ASN A 391 -15.79 -3.56 -19.07
N TYR A 392 -15.83 -4.09 -17.84
CA TYR A 392 -14.69 -4.13 -16.94
C TYR A 392 -14.00 -5.50 -16.93
N LEU A 393 -14.35 -6.40 -17.86
CA LEU A 393 -13.67 -7.68 -18.08
C LEU A 393 -12.64 -7.60 -19.23
N SER A 394 -12.36 -6.40 -19.71
CA SER A 394 -11.34 -6.06 -20.70
C SER A 394 -10.68 -4.72 -20.32
N ASN A 395 -9.53 -4.44 -20.91
CA ASN A 395 -8.95 -3.09 -20.93
C ASN A 395 -9.50 -2.35 -22.16
N ASP A 396 -10.55 -1.56 -21.98
CA ASP A 396 -11.26 -0.90 -23.09
C ASP A 396 -11.66 -1.88 -24.22
N ALA A 397 -11.08 -1.71 -25.42
CA ALA A 397 -11.32 -2.53 -26.60
C ALA A 397 -10.40 -3.77 -26.73
N GLU A 398 -9.50 -4.01 -25.78
CA GLU A 398 -8.51 -5.10 -25.83
C GLU A 398 -9.08 -6.46 -25.35
N GLU A 399 -8.52 -7.56 -25.85
CA GLU A 399 -8.93 -8.92 -25.45
C GLU A 399 -8.38 -9.34 -24.07
N PHE A 400 -7.24 -8.77 -23.66
CA PHE A 400 -6.62 -9.01 -22.36
C PHE A 400 -6.79 -7.78 -21.47
N GLY A 401 -7.07 -8.04 -20.20
CA GLY A 401 -7.36 -7.00 -19.23
C GLY A 401 -8.57 -7.28 -18.37
N GLY A 402 -8.87 -6.29 -17.53
CA GLY A 402 -10.06 -6.29 -16.72
C GLY A 402 -10.00 -7.10 -15.44
N MET A 403 -11.09 -6.96 -14.70
CA MET A 403 -11.23 -7.33 -13.31
C MET A 403 -11.87 -8.71 -13.19
N MET A 404 -11.03 -9.74 -13.31
CA MET A 404 -11.40 -11.14 -13.10
C MET A 404 -10.23 -11.88 -12.47
N THR A 405 -10.51 -12.78 -11.53
CA THR A 405 -9.54 -13.74 -10.99
C THR A 405 -10.20 -15.10 -10.72
N GLU A 406 -9.37 -16.09 -10.41
CA GLU A 406 -9.78 -17.45 -10.09
C GLU A 406 -9.72 -17.72 -8.58
N ILE A 407 -10.69 -18.50 -8.10
CA ILE A 407 -10.66 -19.20 -6.83
C ILE A 407 -10.44 -20.68 -7.15
N ARG A 408 -9.26 -21.22 -6.81
CA ARG A 408 -8.87 -22.60 -7.13
C ARG A 408 -9.00 -23.49 -5.90
N VAL A 409 -9.67 -24.63 -6.10
CA VAL A 409 -9.70 -25.70 -5.10
C VAL A 409 -8.40 -26.50 -5.20
N VAL A 410 -7.56 -26.42 -4.18
CA VAL A 410 -6.24 -27.06 -4.12
C VAL A 410 -6.19 -28.17 -3.05
N ASN A 411 -5.09 -28.94 -3.04
CA ASN A 411 -4.89 -30.05 -2.09
C ASN A 411 -4.50 -29.60 -0.68
#